data_AF-S3YFC5-F1
#
_entry.id   AF-S3YFC5-F1
#
_cell.length_a   1.000
_cell.length_b   1.000
_cell.length_c   1.000
_cell.angle_alpha   90.00
_cell.angle_beta   90.00
_cell.angle_gamma   90.00
#
_symmetry.space_group_name_H-M   'P 1'
#
loop_
_entity.id
_entity.type
_entity.pdbx_description
1 polymer ?
#
loop_
_entity_poly.entity_id
_entity_poly.type
_entity_poly.pdbx_seq_one_letter_code
_entity_poly.pdbx_strand_id
1 'polypeptide(L)'
;MKNPKKETRDVIAKHVRWTEALRVVRAYHPEVTIILPQEKTQIYPGDDVRGMIAPAVGVIRHALDAGVWQWHGYTAESRVKQVRTLLSHYFHYHEDSIHPAELDLMIEDLLFVHKV
;
A
#
# COMPACT_ATOMS: atom_id res chain seq x y z
N MET A 1 -19.18 -24.25 -13.13
CA MET A 1 -20.35 -23.41 -12.80
C MET A 1 -19.84 -21.99 -12.57
N LYS A 2 -20.40 -20.96 -13.23
CA LYS A 2 -20.09 -19.57 -12.86
C LYS A 2 -20.75 -19.29 -11.52
N ASN A 3 -19.98 -18.89 -10.51
CA ASN A 3 -20.56 -18.48 -9.23
C ASN A 3 -21.54 -17.32 -9.46
N PRO A 4 -22.70 -17.31 -8.78
CA PRO A 4 -23.64 -16.20 -8.88
C PRO A 4 -22.96 -14.89 -8.46
N LYS A 5 -23.28 -13.81 -9.18
CA LYS A 5 -22.77 -12.46 -8.89
C LYS A 5 -23.42 -12.00 -7.58
N LYS A 6 -22.61 -11.71 -6.56
CA LYS A 6 -23.10 -11.27 -5.24
C LYS A 6 -23.53 -9.81 -5.25
N GLU A 7 -24.56 -9.49 -4.49
CA GLU A 7 -25.07 -8.13 -4.29
C GLU A 7 -24.59 -7.52 -2.96
N THR A 8 -24.82 -6.21 -2.78
CA THR A 8 -24.45 -5.48 -1.55
C THR A 8 -24.98 -6.12 -0.27
N ARG A 9 -26.16 -6.75 -0.33
CA ARG A 9 -26.74 -7.46 0.82
C ARG A 9 -25.95 -8.71 1.22
N ASP A 10 -25.32 -9.38 0.27
CA ASP A 10 -24.56 -10.61 0.50
C ASP A 10 -23.24 -10.35 1.23
N VAL A 11 -22.73 -9.11 1.18
CA VAL A 11 -21.43 -8.74 1.75
C VAL A 11 -21.50 -8.16 3.17
N ILE A 12 -22.71 -7.95 3.71
CA ILE A 12 -22.93 -7.47 5.09
C ILE A 12 -22.75 -8.59 6.13
N ALA A 13 -22.70 -9.85 5.70
CA ALA A 13 -22.56 -10.99 6.61
C ALA A 13 -21.15 -11.09 7.22
N LYS A 14 -21.08 -11.45 8.51
CA LYS A 14 -19.85 -11.51 9.33
C LYS A 14 -18.72 -12.39 8.76
N HIS A 15 -19.05 -13.33 7.87
CA HIS A 15 -18.10 -14.30 7.30
C HIS A 15 -17.61 -13.92 5.90
N VAL A 16 -18.03 -12.77 5.38
CA VAL A 16 -17.63 -12.32 4.04
C VAL A 16 -16.18 -11.85 4.08
N ARG A 17 -15.36 -12.40 3.19
CA ARG A 17 -13.98 -11.95 3.01
C ARG A 17 -13.98 -10.48 2.59
N TRP A 18 -13.14 -9.67 3.23
CA TRP A 18 -13.02 -8.24 2.97
C TRP A 18 -12.81 -7.91 1.48
N THR A 19 -12.02 -8.73 0.78
CA THR A 19 -11.78 -8.59 -0.67
C THR A 19 -13.03 -8.76 -1.51
N GLU A 20 -13.98 -9.59 -1.08
CA GLU A 20 -15.27 -9.76 -1.74
C GLU A 20 -16.18 -8.56 -1.49
N ALA A 21 -16.21 -8.06 -0.25
CA ALA A 21 -16.94 -6.84 0.09
C ALA A 21 -16.47 -5.64 -0.77
N LEU A 22 -15.16 -5.46 -0.90
CA LEU A 22 -14.57 -4.40 -1.73
C LEU A 22 -14.91 -4.55 -3.23
N ARG A 23 -14.96 -5.78 -3.76
CA ARG A 23 -15.38 -6.04 -5.15
C ARG A 23 -16.81 -5.59 -5.40
N VAL A 24 -17.70 -5.85 -4.45
CA VAL A 24 -19.11 -5.44 -4.54
C VAL A 24 -19.22 -3.93 -4.42
N VAL A 25 -18.57 -3.29 -3.44
CA VAL A 25 -18.57 -1.82 -3.33
C VAL A 25 -18.09 -1.19 -4.64
N ARG A 26 -16.99 -1.66 -5.23
CA ARG A 26 -16.47 -1.16 -6.50
C ARG A 26 -17.46 -1.29 -7.66
N ALA A 27 -18.28 -2.33 -7.66
CA ALA A 27 -19.27 -2.56 -8.72
C ALA A 27 -20.48 -1.61 -8.61
N TYR A 28 -20.84 -1.18 -7.40
CA TYR A 28 -22.00 -0.31 -7.16
C TYR A 28 -21.65 1.17 -6.96
N HIS A 29 -20.41 1.48 -6.61
CA HIS A 29 -19.90 2.83 -6.36
C HIS A 29 -18.74 3.16 -7.30
N PRO A 30 -18.99 3.36 -8.62
CA PRO A 30 -17.94 3.67 -9.59
C PRO A 30 -17.24 5.00 -9.33
N GLU A 31 -17.84 5.90 -8.56
CA GLU A 31 -17.25 7.14 -8.07
C GLU A 31 -16.11 6.90 -7.06
N VAL A 32 -16.07 5.72 -6.43
CA VAL A 32 -15.02 5.34 -5.48
C VAL A 32 -13.99 4.46 -6.18
N THR A 33 -12.75 4.91 -6.22
CA THR A 33 -11.65 4.09 -6.74
C THR A 33 -11.21 3.07 -5.69
N ILE A 34 -11.39 1.79 -5.98
CA ILE A 34 -10.93 0.67 -5.14
C ILE A 34 -9.89 -0.15 -5.89
N ILE A 35 -8.66 -0.13 -5.37
CA ILE A 35 -7.54 -0.95 -5.82
C ILE A 35 -7.51 -2.22 -4.98
N LEU A 36 -7.78 -3.37 -5.61
CA LEU A 36 -7.73 -4.68 -4.95
C LEU A 36 -6.27 -5.13 -4.75
N PRO A 37 -5.99 -6.01 -3.77
CA PRO A 37 -4.63 -6.49 -3.54
C PRO A 37 -3.96 -7.10 -4.78
N GLN A 38 -4.72 -7.76 -5.65
CA GLN A 38 -4.21 -8.38 -6.89
C GLN A 38 -3.87 -7.35 -7.99
N GLU A 39 -4.37 -6.12 -7.86
CA GLU A 39 -4.12 -5.02 -8.81
C GLU A 39 -2.94 -4.15 -8.39
N LYS A 40 -2.42 -4.36 -7.18
CA LYS A 40 -1.19 -3.75 -6.68
C LYS A 40 0.03 -4.43 -7.29
N THR A 41 1.17 -3.76 -7.23
CA THR A 41 2.46 -4.39 -7.52
C THR A 41 2.71 -5.48 -6.46
N GLN A 42 2.86 -6.72 -6.90
CA GLN A 42 3.08 -7.86 -6.00
C GLN A 42 4.54 -7.92 -5.59
N ILE A 43 4.80 -8.16 -4.30
CA ILE A 43 6.15 -8.39 -3.76
C ILE A 43 6.15 -9.76 -3.08
N TYR A 44 6.93 -10.68 -3.63
CA TYR A 44 7.07 -12.06 -3.19
C TYR A 44 8.39 -12.28 -2.43
N PRO A 45 8.51 -13.39 -1.66
CA PRO A 45 9.78 -13.82 -1.09
C PRO A 45 10.87 -13.94 -2.16
N GLY A 46 12.01 -13.30 -1.93
CA GLY A 46 13.16 -13.28 -2.83
C GLY A 46 13.20 -12.12 -3.84
N ASP A 47 12.15 -11.29 -3.90
CA ASP A 47 12.18 -10.08 -4.72
C ASP A 47 13.14 -9.02 -4.14
N ASP A 48 13.72 -8.21 -5.03
CA ASP A 48 14.45 -6.99 -4.63
C ASP A 48 13.47 -5.90 -4.18
N VAL A 49 13.01 -6.04 -2.93
CA VAL A 49 12.06 -5.10 -2.32
C VAL A 49 12.57 -3.67 -2.39
N ARG A 50 13.87 -3.46 -2.19
CA ARG A 50 14.48 -2.12 -2.19
C ARG A 50 14.41 -1.49 -3.57
N GLY A 51 14.84 -2.21 -4.60
CA GLY A 51 14.75 -1.75 -5.99
C GLY A 51 13.31 -1.46 -6.42
N MET A 52 12.35 -2.24 -5.93
CA MET A 52 10.93 -2.06 -6.25
C MET A 52 10.30 -0.82 -5.59
N ILE A 53 10.62 -0.53 -4.32
CA ILE A 53 9.99 0.59 -3.60
C ILE A 53 10.73 1.93 -3.77
N ALA A 54 12.03 1.90 -4.08
CA ALA A 54 12.86 3.11 -4.18
C ALA A 54 12.28 4.19 -5.12
N PRO A 55 11.73 3.87 -6.30
CA PRO A 55 11.10 4.88 -7.17
C PRO A 55 9.92 5.59 -6.50
N ALA A 56 9.07 4.85 -5.77
CA ALA A 56 7.91 5.42 -5.09
C ALA A 56 8.33 6.32 -3.93
N VAL A 57 9.35 5.91 -3.17
CA VAL A 57 9.92 6.74 -2.09
C VAL A 57 10.58 8.00 -2.67
N GLY A 58 11.23 7.90 -3.82
CA GLY A 58 11.81 9.05 -4.54
C GLY A 58 10.75 10.09 -4.95
N VAL A 59 9.58 9.64 -5.45
CA VAL A 59 8.45 10.52 -5.75
C VAL A 59 7.91 11.20 -4.49
N ILE A 60 7.77 10.46 -3.39
CA ILE A 60 7.34 11.01 -2.10
C ILE A 60 8.31 12.10 -1.63
N ARG A 61 9.62 11.83 -1.68
CA ARG A 61 10.65 12.80 -1.32
C ARG A 61 10.54 14.07 -2.15
N HIS A 62 10.42 13.93 -3.47
CA HIS A 62 10.26 15.08 -4.36
C HIS A 62 9.02 15.91 -4.05
N ALA A 63 7.89 15.27 -3.70
CA ALA A 63 6.68 15.97 -3.29
C ALA A 63 6.84 16.75 -1.97
N LEU A 64 7.61 16.20 -1.03
CA LEU A 64 7.94 16.85 0.24
C LEU A 64 8.90 18.03 0.03
N ASP A 65 9.95 17.85 -0.78
CA ASP A 65 10.92 18.91 -1.10
C ASP A 65 10.27 20.07 -1.86
N ALA A 66 9.30 19.77 -2.72
CA ALA A 66 8.49 20.77 -3.43
C ALA A 66 7.42 21.43 -2.53
N GLY A 67 7.26 21.01 -1.27
CA GLY A 67 6.25 21.53 -0.35
C GLY A 67 4.81 21.19 -0.70
N VAL A 68 4.59 20.28 -1.66
CA VAL A 68 3.26 19.78 -2.06
C VAL A 68 2.64 18.93 -0.95
N TRP A 69 3.48 18.27 -0.17
CA TRP A 69 3.07 17.50 1.00
C TRP A 69 3.90 17.87 2.22
N GLN A 70 3.31 17.70 3.40
CA GLN A 70 3.94 17.96 4.69
C GLN A 70 3.72 16.76 5.62
N TRP A 71 4.72 16.51 6.46
CA TRP A 71 4.67 15.46 7.45
C TRP A 71 3.62 15.76 8.53
N HIS A 72 2.85 14.76 8.88
CA HIS A 72 2.02 14.80 10.07
C HIS A 72 2.83 14.26 11.25
N GLY A 73 3.43 15.16 12.03
CA GLY A 73 4.32 14.83 13.15
C GLY A 73 5.81 14.98 12.84
N TYR A 74 6.61 14.95 13.90
CA TYR A 74 8.02 15.38 13.86
C TYR A 74 9.04 14.25 14.05
N THR A 75 8.62 13.06 14.48
CA THR A 75 9.53 11.93 14.70
C THR A 75 9.81 11.16 13.41
N ALA A 76 11.01 10.58 13.30
CA ALA A 76 11.38 9.74 12.15
C ALA A 76 10.41 8.54 12.01
N GLU A 77 10.08 7.89 13.11
CA GLU A 77 9.11 6.79 13.17
C GLU A 77 7.74 7.18 12.57
N SER A 78 7.22 8.37 12.91
CA SER A 78 5.93 8.85 12.35
C SER A 78 6.00 9.02 10.83
N ARG A 79 7.13 9.53 10.33
CA ARG A 79 7.35 9.74 8.89
C ARG A 79 7.48 8.43 8.14
N VAL A 80 8.25 7.48 8.68
CA VAL A 80 8.37 6.11 8.14
C VAL A 80 6.99 5.44 8.10
N LYS A 81 6.20 5.54 9.17
CA LYS A 81 4.83 4.98 9.22
C LYS A 81 3.92 5.60 8.15
N GLN A 82 4.01 6.90 7.91
CA GLN A 82 3.26 7.57 6.85
C GLN A 82 3.67 7.05 5.46
N VAL A 83 4.96 6.91 5.19
CA VAL A 83 5.45 6.38 3.92
C VAL A 83 5.06 4.91 3.73
N ARG A 84 5.21 4.07 4.76
CA ARG A 84 4.73 2.68 4.74
C ARG A 84 3.24 2.59 4.41
N THR A 85 2.43 3.51 4.96
CA THR A 85 1.00 3.57 4.67
C THR A 85 0.75 3.89 3.20
N LEU A 86 1.46 4.87 2.63
CA LEU A 86 1.37 5.16 1.20
C LEU A 86 1.83 3.99 0.33
N LEU A 87 2.96 3.37 0.65
CA LEU A 87 3.47 2.21 -0.08
C LEU A 87 2.45 1.06 -0.07
N SER A 88 1.72 0.88 1.04
CA SER A 88 0.66 -0.14 1.13
C SER A 88 -0.50 0.08 0.14
N HIS A 89 -0.67 1.28 -0.44
CA HIS A 89 -1.66 1.52 -1.48
C HIS A 89 -1.21 0.98 -2.84
N TYR A 90 0.09 0.97 -3.10
CA TYR A 90 0.68 0.58 -4.39
C TYR A 90 1.22 -0.85 -4.41
N PHE A 91 1.68 -1.34 -3.26
CA PHE A 91 2.34 -2.63 -3.13
C PHE A 91 1.52 -3.60 -2.28
N HIS A 92 1.52 -4.87 -2.69
CA HIS A 92 1.03 -5.97 -1.88
C HIS A 92 2.20 -6.89 -1.53
N TYR A 93 2.57 -6.86 -0.25
CA TYR A 93 3.60 -7.70 0.33
C TYR A 93 2.98 -9.06 0.69
N HIS A 94 3.54 -10.13 0.13
CA HIS A 94 3.19 -11.50 0.52
C HIS A 94 3.85 -11.85 1.86
N GLU A 95 3.35 -12.90 2.50
CA GLU A 95 3.98 -13.44 3.71
C GLU A 95 5.46 -13.78 3.41
N ASP A 96 6.34 -13.51 4.37
CA ASP A 96 7.80 -13.69 4.27
C ASP A 96 8.50 -12.90 3.15
N SER A 97 7.85 -11.93 2.52
CA SER A 97 8.50 -11.11 1.49
C SER A 97 9.54 -10.14 2.08
N ILE A 98 9.27 -9.59 3.26
CA ILE A 98 10.16 -8.73 4.03
C ILE A 98 9.66 -8.62 5.47
N HIS A 99 10.57 -8.59 6.45
CA HIS A 99 10.17 -8.38 7.84
C HIS A 99 9.72 -6.92 8.07
N PRO A 100 8.63 -6.63 8.83
CA PRO A 100 8.14 -5.26 8.99
C PRO A 100 9.18 -4.25 9.52
N ALA A 101 10.04 -4.69 10.45
CA ALA A 101 11.11 -3.84 10.98
C ALA A 101 12.21 -3.54 9.94
N GLU A 102 12.48 -4.49 9.05
CA GLU A 102 13.45 -4.32 7.97
C GLU A 102 12.90 -3.36 6.90
N LEU A 103 11.60 -3.45 6.60
CA LEU A 103 10.93 -2.49 5.73
C LEU A 103 10.97 -1.07 6.32
N ASP A 104 10.75 -0.90 7.62
CA ASP A 104 10.82 0.40 8.28
C ASP A 104 12.22 1.02 8.18
N LEU A 105 13.27 0.23 8.45
CA LEU A 105 14.67 0.66 8.27
C LEU A 105 15.00 1.02 6.82
N MET A 106 14.50 0.22 5.87
CA MET A 106 14.69 0.47 4.44
C MET A 106 14.02 1.77 3.99
N ILE A 107 12.80 2.04 4.47
CA ILE A 107 12.10 3.30 4.21
C ILE A 107 12.88 4.47 4.82
N GLU A 108 13.37 4.33 6.05
CA GLU A 108 14.17 5.35 6.71
C GLU A 108 15.45 5.69 5.92
N ASP A 109 16.18 4.67 5.48
CA ASP A 109 17.38 4.79 4.65
C ASP A 109 17.09 5.53 3.32
N LEU A 110 16.04 5.10 2.61
CA LEU A 110 15.62 5.72 1.35
C LEU A 110 15.13 7.16 1.51
N LEU A 111 14.56 7.52 2.67
CA LEU A 111 14.07 8.87 2.94
C LEU A 111 15.18 9.84 3.36
N PHE A 112 16.11 9.40 4.22
CA PHE A 112 17.01 10.32 4.92
C PHE A 112 18.49 10.17 4.57
N VAL A 113 18.94 8.98 4.16
CA VAL A 113 20.36 8.71 3.94
C VAL A 113 20.74 8.95 2.48
N HIS A 114 19.89 8.54 1.54
CA HIS A 114 20.16 8.72 0.12
C HIS A 114 19.56 10.02 -0.42
N LYS A 115 20.23 11.15 -0.15
CA LYS A 115 20.10 12.38 -0.95
C LYS A 115 20.93 12.23 -2.24
N VAL A 116 20.43 11.47 -3.21
CA VAL A 116 20.86 11.65 -4.62
C VAL A 116 20.21 12.91 -5.15
#